data_AF-A0A538RC65-F1
#
_entry.id   AF-A0A538RC65-F1
#
_cell.length_a   1.000
_cell.length_b   1.000
_cell.length_c   1.000
_cell.angle_alpha   90.00
_cell.angle_beta   90.00
_cell.angle_gamma   90.00
#
_symmetry.space_group_name_H-M   'P 1'
#
loop_
_entity.id
_entity.type
_entity.pdbx_description
1 polymer ?
#
loop_
_entity_poly.entity_id
_entity_poly.type
_entity_poly.pdbx_seq_one_letter_code
_entity_poly.pdbx_strand_id
1 'polypeptide(L)'
;MSAIWPSTSRRYSRAWLYITDGDGCSAKCKSELCGDGIVNNGEQCDGGGESATCNLDCTVPSCGDGKVNKKAGEECDDGANNADDRDCTAGCKRNVCGDGLVNTSKGADGNPVEYCDTRGASATCNANCTIPSCGDRVVNPFFSPSTDGHEQCDPPDKDNGCSDSCRLEHCGNGHTDPPGEECDEGPSGGPHCSADCRFLTCGNGIVDPGEECDDRNTRDDDSCLSSNT
;
A
#
# COMPACT_ATOMS: atom_id res chain seq x y z
N MET A 1 26.88 73.19 22.03
CA MET A 1 25.48 73.06 21.58
C MET A 1 25.46 72.59 20.14
N SER A 2 24.49 71.73 19.84
CA SER A 2 24.27 71.03 18.60
C SER A 2 23.94 71.92 17.39
N ALA A 3 24.26 71.38 16.21
CA ALA A 3 23.50 71.41 14.94
C ALA A 3 23.43 72.74 14.15
N ILE A 4 23.49 72.80 12.80
CA ILE A 4 23.53 71.84 11.68
C ILE A 4 23.67 72.66 10.34
N TRP A 5 24.22 72.06 9.26
CA TRP A 5 24.36 72.46 7.82
C TRP A 5 25.34 73.62 7.45
N PRO A 6 26.21 73.47 6.40
CA PRO A 6 25.75 73.60 5.02
C PRO A 6 26.46 72.74 3.94
N SER A 7 25.73 72.54 2.84
CA SER A 7 26.19 72.37 1.45
C SER A 7 27.61 71.84 1.19
N THR A 8 27.74 70.57 0.83
CA THR A 8 28.80 70.17 -0.10
C THR A 8 28.23 69.27 -1.16
N SER A 9 28.22 69.82 -2.38
CA SER A 9 28.13 69.14 -3.65
C SER A 9 29.04 67.91 -3.66
N ARG A 10 28.50 66.73 -3.35
CA ARG A 10 29.16 65.49 -3.75
C ARG A 10 28.98 65.38 -5.25
N ARG A 11 30.04 65.77 -5.96
CA ARG A 11 30.31 65.35 -7.33
C ARG A 11 30.23 63.82 -7.34
N TYR A 12 29.07 63.27 -7.67
CA TYR A 12 29.07 61.97 -8.30
C TYR A 12 29.59 62.21 -9.71
N SER A 13 30.85 61.83 -9.88
CA SER A 13 31.52 61.66 -11.16
C SER A 13 30.53 61.09 -12.16
N ARG A 14 30.56 61.63 -13.39
CA ARG A 14 29.89 61.09 -14.56
C ARG A 14 30.38 59.66 -14.83
N ALA A 15 29.92 58.71 -14.04
CA ALA A 15 29.82 57.33 -14.43
C ALA A 15 28.48 57.25 -15.16
N TRP A 16 28.56 57.04 -16.46
CA TRP A 16 27.45 56.63 -17.28
C TRP A 16 26.86 55.37 -16.64
N LEU A 17 25.79 55.51 -15.87
CA LEU A 17 24.88 54.40 -15.57
C LEU A 17 24.20 54.11 -16.90
N TYR A 18 24.84 53.26 -17.70
CA TYR A 18 24.22 52.67 -18.87
C TYR A 18 23.05 51.87 -18.34
N ILE A 19 21.83 52.31 -18.65
CA ILE A 19 20.62 51.50 -18.49
C ILE A 19 20.77 50.38 -19.51
N THR A 20 21.31 49.25 -19.08
CA THR A 20 21.50 48.05 -19.89
C THR A 20 20.72 46.94 -19.22
N ASP A 21 19.97 46.17 -20.01
CA ASP A 21 19.20 45.04 -19.49
C ASP A 21 20.10 44.12 -18.64
N GLY A 22 19.62 43.70 -17.47
CA GLY A 22 20.32 42.84 -16.51
C GLY A 22 21.10 43.54 -15.38
N ASP A 23 20.92 44.85 -15.17
CA ASP A 23 21.48 45.58 -14.01
C ASP A 23 20.48 45.74 -12.84
N GLY A 24 19.30 45.13 -12.97
CA GLY A 24 18.16 45.27 -12.04
C GLY A 24 17.13 46.30 -12.52
N CYS A 25 17.37 46.96 -13.66
CA CYS A 25 16.48 47.94 -14.26
C CYS A 25 16.53 47.87 -15.80
N SER A 26 15.43 47.47 -16.43
CA SER A 26 15.35 47.31 -17.89
C SER A 26 15.67 48.62 -18.63
N ALA A 27 15.98 48.54 -19.93
CA ALA A 27 16.17 49.68 -20.83
C ALA A 27 14.99 50.69 -20.85
N LYS A 28 13.84 50.34 -20.27
CA LYS A 28 12.63 51.17 -20.11
C LYS A 28 12.40 51.66 -18.67
N CYS A 29 13.40 51.55 -17.80
CA CYS A 29 13.35 51.92 -16.38
C CYS A 29 12.26 51.18 -15.58
N LYS A 30 12.03 49.90 -15.89
CA LYS A 30 11.21 49.01 -15.05
C LYS A 30 12.11 48.06 -14.26
N SER A 31 11.76 47.81 -13.01
CA SER A 31 12.47 46.85 -12.16
C SER A 31 12.46 45.47 -12.80
N GLU A 32 13.64 44.88 -13.00
CA GLU A 32 13.80 43.50 -13.49
C GLU A 32 13.68 42.57 -12.27
N LEU A 33 12.44 42.18 -11.95
CA LEU A 33 12.12 41.38 -10.79
C LEU A 33 11.30 40.19 -11.22
N CYS A 34 11.65 39.03 -10.67
CA CYS A 34 10.86 37.83 -10.86
C CYS A 34 9.40 38.02 -10.42
N GLY A 35 8.48 37.66 -11.30
CA GLY A 35 7.04 37.71 -11.09
C GLY A 35 6.36 38.94 -11.66
N ASP A 36 7.03 39.72 -12.53
CA ASP A 36 6.44 40.88 -13.21
C ASP A 36 5.79 40.52 -14.57
N GLY A 37 5.89 39.25 -14.97
CA GLY A 37 5.36 38.69 -16.21
C GLY A 37 6.25 38.94 -17.43
N ILE A 38 7.50 39.36 -17.23
CA ILE A 38 8.47 39.64 -18.29
C ILE A 38 9.76 38.87 -17.99
N VAL A 39 10.19 38.01 -18.92
CA VAL A 39 11.47 37.29 -18.76
C VAL A 39 12.64 38.26 -18.89
N ASN A 40 13.34 38.51 -17.79
CA ASN A 40 14.51 39.38 -17.70
C ASN A 40 15.83 38.58 -17.79
N ASN A 41 16.97 39.27 -17.90
CA ASN A 41 18.28 38.62 -17.94
C ASN A 41 18.58 37.90 -16.61
N GLY A 42 18.81 36.59 -16.68
CA GLY A 42 19.04 35.73 -15.51
C GLY A 42 17.81 34.94 -15.07
N GLU A 43 16.63 35.25 -15.58
CA GLU A 43 15.41 34.46 -15.38
C GLU A 43 15.30 33.36 -16.46
N GLN A 44 14.80 32.20 -16.08
CA GLN A 44 14.51 31.12 -17.03
C GLN A 44 13.06 31.19 -17.54
N CYS A 45 12.19 31.85 -16.79
CA CYS A 45 10.77 32.08 -17.06
C CYS A 45 10.27 33.25 -16.20
N ASP A 46 9.12 33.84 -16.55
CA ASP A 46 8.38 34.73 -15.66
C ASP A 46 6.88 34.62 -15.96
N GLY A 47 6.18 33.82 -15.15
CA GLY A 47 4.75 33.59 -15.26
C GLY A 47 3.89 34.63 -14.53
N GLY A 48 4.48 35.71 -14.00
CA GLY A 48 3.82 36.62 -13.05
C GLY A 48 3.65 36.02 -11.65
N GLY A 49 4.41 34.97 -11.33
CA GLY A 49 4.34 34.18 -10.10
C GLY A 49 4.40 32.67 -10.36
N GLU A 50 4.15 31.87 -9.31
CA GLU A 50 4.17 30.41 -9.40
C GLU A 50 3.14 29.89 -10.42
N SER A 51 3.55 29.03 -11.33
CA SER A 51 2.72 28.44 -12.37
C SER A 51 3.21 27.04 -12.74
N ALA A 52 2.49 26.36 -13.64
CA ALA A 52 2.92 25.06 -14.16
C ALA A 52 4.25 25.11 -14.93
N THR A 53 4.69 26.31 -15.32
CA THR A 53 5.89 26.52 -16.15
C THR A 53 6.89 27.47 -15.51
N CYS A 54 6.66 27.95 -14.29
CA CYS A 54 7.56 28.89 -13.63
C CYS A 54 7.46 28.88 -12.11
N ASN A 55 8.61 28.82 -11.43
CA ASN A 55 8.73 28.94 -9.98
C ASN A 55 8.69 30.41 -9.52
N LEU A 56 8.51 30.63 -8.21
CA LEU A 56 8.50 31.96 -7.60
C LEU A 56 9.86 32.68 -7.65
N ASP A 57 10.93 31.97 -7.94
CA ASP A 57 12.28 32.50 -8.14
C ASP A 57 12.69 32.51 -9.61
N CYS A 58 11.72 32.35 -10.53
CA CYS A 58 11.92 32.42 -11.98
C CYS A 58 12.88 31.35 -12.53
N THR A 59 12.98 30.24 -11.81
CA THR A 59 13.49 28.96 -12.32
C THR A 59 12.36 28.15 -12.95
N VAL A 60 12.70 27.30 -13.91
CA VAL A 60 11.72 26.38 -14.52
C VAL A 60 11.46 25.23 -13.55
N PRO A 61 10.17 24.88 -13.30
CA PRO A 61 9.81 23.69 -12.53
C PRO A 61 10.49 22.44 -13.08
N SER A 62 11.12 21.65 -12.20
CA SER A 62 11.80 20.44 -12.61
C SER A 62 11.87 19.46 -11.47
N CYS A 63 11.39 18.24 -11.73
CA CYS A 63 11.49 17.16 -10.78
C CYS A 63 12.96 16.85 -10.43
N GLY A 64 13.24 16.79 -9.13
CA GLY A 64 14.56 16.57 -8.54
C GLY A 64 15.34 17.85 -8.24
N ASP A 65 14.74 19.03 -8.33
CA ASP A 65 15.38 20.31 -8.01
C ASP A 65 15.29 20.70 -6.51
N GLY A 66 14.62 19.88 -5.70
CA GLY A 66 14.39 20.08 -4.27
C GLY A 66 13.21 21.00 -3.94
N LYS A 67 12.38 21.37 -4.93
CA LYS A 67 11.21 22.23 -4.76
C LYS A 67 9.96 21.52 -5.26
N VAL A 68 8.98 21.34 -4.39
CA VAL A 68 7.69 20.75 -4.82
C VAL A 68 6.90 21.75 -5.66
N ASN A 69 6.83 21.52 -6.98
CA ASN A 69 6.12 22.36 -7.94
C ASN A 69 4.69 21.86 -8.17
N LYS A 70 3.80 22.07 -7.18
CA LYS A 70 2.41 21.55 -7.22
C LYS A 70 1.62 21.95 -8.46
N LYS A 71 1.83 23.18 -8.96
CA LYS A 71 1.16 23.67 -10.18
C LYS A 71 1.66 22.98 -11.45
N ALA A 72 2.88 22.44 -11.45
CA ALA A 72 3.44 21.64 -12.52
C ALA A 72 3.06 20.14 -12.41
N GLY A 73 2.38 19.74 -11.34
CA GLY A 73 1.86 18.39 -11.14
C GLY A 73 2.70 17.49 -10.24
N GLU A 74 3.74 18.03 -9.60
CA GLU A 74 4.56 17.31 -8.63
C GLU A 74 3.83 17.11 -7.30
N GLU A 75 4.01 15.95 -6.70
CA GLU A 75 3.43 15.58 -5.39
C GLU A 75 4.47 15.61 -4.26
N CYS A 76 5.74 15.45 -4.62
CA CYS A 76 6.91 15.42 -3.75
C CYS A 76 8.14 15.88 -4.55
N ASP A 77 9.21 16.23 -3.86
CA ASP A 77 10.53 16.46 -4.46
C ASP A 77 11.60 16.37 -3.36
N ASP A 78 12.31 15.25 -3.32
CA ASP A 78 13.44 15.00 -2.40
C ASP A 78 14.79 15.34 -3.07
N GLY A 79 14.75 16.12 -4.15
CA GLY A 79 15.89 16.53 -4.95
C GLY A 79 16.58 15.34 -5.61
N ALA A 80 17.91 15.31 -5.49
CA ALA A 80 18.73 14.22 -6.02
C ALA A 80 18.45 12.85 -5.39
N ASN A 81 17.62 12.77 -4.33
CA ASN A 81 17.23 11.50 -3.72
C ASN A 81 15.96 10.90 -4.33
N ASN A 82 15.34 11.56 -5.30
CA ASN A 82 14.23 10.99 -6.05
C ASN A 82 14.68 9.72 -6.77
N ALA A 83 13.93 8.65 -6.59
CA ALA A 83 14.13 7.39 -7.30
C ALA A 83 12.87 6.54 -7.20
N ASP A 84 12.64 5.69 -8.19
CA ASP A 84 11.44 4.85 -8.27
C ASP A 84 11.32 3.82 -7.13
N ASP A 85 12.37 3.66 -6.31
CA ASP A 85 12.40 2.81 -5.12
C ASP A 85 12.43 3.58 -3.79
N ARG A 86 12.12 4.89 -3.81
CA ARG A 86 12.11 5.81 -2.65
C ARG A 86 10.75 6.48 -2.48
N ASP A 87 10.57 7.20 -1.37
CA ASP A 87 9.31 7.91 -1.02
C ASP A 87 8.82 8.86 -2.11
N CYS A 88 9.77 9.51 -2.79
CA CYS A 88 9.51 10.28 -3.99
C CYS A 88 10.13 9.61 -5.22
N THR A 89 9.27 9.23 -6.18
CA THR A 89 9.67 8.59 -7.45
C THR A 89 10.51 9.52 -8.33
N ALA A 90 11.20 8.98 -9.34
CA ALA A 90 11.94 9.79 -10.31
C ALA A 90 11.03 10.74 -11.13
N GLY A 91 9.71 10.48 -11.12
CA GLY A 91 8.67 11.33 -11.72
C GLY A 91 7.97 12.28 -10.75
N CYS A 92 8.50 12.49 -9.54
CA CYS A 92 7.92 13.38 -8.52
C CYS A 92 6.48 13.04 -8.13
N LYS A 93 6.19 11.73 -8.15
CA LYS A 93 4.99 11.13 -7.57
C LYS A 93 5.35 10.46 -6.26
N ARG A 94 4.43 10.47 -5.30
CA ARG A 94 4.61 9.70 -4.07
C ARG A 94 4.60 8.23 -4.41
N ASN A 95 5.60 7.51 -3.92
CA ASN A 95 5.71 6.06 -4.05
C ASN A 95 4.89 5.42 -2.94
N VAL A 96 3.78 4.80 -3.31
CA VAL A 96 2.78 4.27 -2.37
C VAL A 96 2.30 2.90 -2.83
N CYS A 97 2.07 2.05 -1.84
CA CYS A 97 1.50 0.73 -2.05
C CYS A 97 0.27 0.75 -2.98
N GLY A 98 0.38 0.06 -4.10
CA GLY A 98 -0.61 -0.06 -5.15
C GLY A 98 -0.30 0.70 -6.43
N ASP A 99 0.79 1.46 -6.51
CA ASP A 99 1.20 2.19 -7.73
C ASP A 99 2.04 1.34 -8.71
N GLY A 100 2.58 0.22 -8.22
CA GLY A 100 3.37 -0.75 -8.98
C GLY A 100 4.87 -0.44 -8.99
N LEU A 101 5.33 0.42 -8.09
CA LEU A 101 6.73 0.63 -7.74
C LEU A 101 6.93 0.15 -6.29
N VAL A 102 8.14 -0.32 -5.97
CA VAL A 102 8.42 -0.84 -4.61
C VAL A 102 9.21 0.20 -3.85
N ASN A 103 8.61 0.78 -2.81
CA ASN A 103 9.29 1.69 -1.91
C ASN A 103 10.20 0.95 -0.91
N THR A 104 11.51 1.00 -1.16
CA THR A 104 12.54 0.38 -0.33
C THR A 104 13.09 1.30 0.76
N SER A 105 12.58 2.53 0.89
CA SER A 105 12.89 3.41 2.02
C SER A 105 12.63 2.70 3.34
N LYS A 106 13.39 3.08 4.38
CA LYS A 106 13.20 2.50 5.71
C LYS A 106 12.12 3.24 6.49
N GLY A 107 11.12 2.51 6.95
CA GLY A 107 10.10 3.00 7.87
C GLY A 107 10.65 3.24 9.28
N ALA A 108 9.75 3.62 10.19
CA ALA A 108 10.08 3.91 11.59
C ALA A 108 10.61 2.68 12.36
N ASP A 109 10.27 1.47 11.90
CA ASP A 109 10.72 0.19 12.44
C ASP A 109 12.07 -0.27 11.85
N GLY A 110 12.63 0.48 10.89
CA GLY A 110 13.89 0.18 10.23
C GLY A 110 13.79 -0.83 9.07
N ASN A 111 12.59 -1.32 8.77
CA ASN A 111 12.31 -2.22 7.65
C ASN A 111 11.91 -1.42 6.40
N PRO A 112 11.97 -2.01 5.20
CA PRO A 112 11.38 -1.42 4.01
C PRO A 112 9.91 -1.04 4.23
N VAL A 113 9.49 0.12 3.71
CA VAL A 113 8.08 0.54 3.71
C VAL A 113 7.23 -0.46 2.92
N GLU A 114 7.77 -0.96 1.80
CA GLU A 114 7.14 -1.97 0.96
C GLU A 114 8.14 -3.10 0.66
N TYR A 115 7.65 -4.34 0.70
CA TYR A 115 8.44 -5.49 0.27
C TYR A 115 8.15 -5.89 -1.19
N CYS A 116 6.99 -5.49 -1.70
CA CYS A 116 6.50 -5.77 -3.04
C CYS A 116 5.41 -4.77 -3.41
N ASP A 117 5.13 -4.59 -4.70
CA ASP A 117 3.94 -3.89 -5.17
C ASP A 117 3.53 -4.43 -6.56
N THR A 118 2.45 -5.20 -6.59
CA THR A 118 1.85 -5.71 -7.83
C THR A 118 0.57 -4.97 -8.23
N ARG A 119 0.40 -3.73 -7.77
CA ARG A 119 -0.81 -2.88 -7.91
C ARG A 119 -2.04 -3.43 -7.21
N GLY A 120 -1.82 -4.23 -6.18
CA GLY A 120 -2.84 -5.01 -5.48
C GLY A 120 -2.32 -6.40 -5.12
N ALA A 121 -3.18 -7.20 -4.48
CA ALA A 121 -2.82 -8.55 -4.09
C ALA A 121 -2.51 -9.45 -5.31
N SER A 122 -1.49 -10.27 -5.17
CA SER A 122 -1.08 -11.30 -6.12
C SER A 122 -0.48 -12.49 -5.37
N ALA A 123 -0.13 -13.55 -6.09
CA ALA A 123 0.52 -14.72 -5.52
C ALA A 123 1.84 -14.42 -4.78
N THR A 124 2.44 -13.26 -5.04
CA THR A 124 3.73 -12.84 -4.47
C THR A 124 3.65 -11.56 -3.65
N CYS A 125 2.47 -10.97 -3.48
CA CYS A 125 2.33 -9.70 -2.77
C CYS A 125 0.96 -9.57 -2.11
N ASN A 126 0.92 -9.16 -0.84
CA ASN A 126 -0.32 -8.79 -0.18
C ASN A 126 -0.80 -7.41 -0.68
N ALA A 127 -2.09 -7.14 -0.52
CA ALA A 127 -2.68 -5.84 -0.88
C ALA A 127 -2.12 -4.66 -0.05
N ASN A 128 -1.49 -4.95 1.08
CA ASN A 128 -0.79 -3.97 1.93
C ASN A 128 0.73 -3.97 1.71
N CYS A 129 1.20 -4.56 0.60
CA CYS A 129 2.60 -4.56 0.18
C CYS A 129 3.59 -5.27 1.12
N THR A 130 3.08 -6.17 1.96
CA THR A 130 3.89 -7.19 2.64
C THR A 130 4.01 -8.45 1.78
N ILE A 131 5.02 -9.27 2.06
CA ILE A 131 5.13 -10.59 1.43
C ILE A 131 4.05 -11.51 1.99
N PRO A 132 3.26 -12.20 1.15
CA PRO A 132 2.25 -13.14 1.62
C PRO A 132 2.87 -14.29 2.39
N SER A 133 2.32 -14.59 3.56
CA SER A 133 2.69 -15.76 4.34
C SER A 133 1.53 -16.18 5.23
N CYS A 134 1.35 -17.50 5.37
CA CYS A 134 0.40 -18.01 6.32
C CYS A 134 0.78 -17.60 7.76
N GLY A 135 -0.14 -16.96 8.46
CA GLY A 135 0.05 -16.47 9.83
C GLY A 135 0.58 -15.04 9.94
N ASP A 136 0.53 -14.27 8.86
CA ASP A 136 0.96 -12.85 8.81
C ASP A 136 -0.18 -11.85 9.13
N ARG A 137 -1.37 -12.37 9.42
CA ARG A 137 -2.64 -11.68 9.69
C ARG A 137 -3.27 -11.03 8.47
N VAL A 138 -2.91 -11.47 7.27
CA VAL A 138 -3.41 -10.96 6.01
C VAL A 138 -3.84 -12.10 5.11
N VAL A 139 -5.15 -12.22 4.88
CA VAL A 139 -5.66 -13.19 3.92
C VAL A 139 -5.39 -12.72 2.49
N ASN A 140 -4.63 -13.50 1.73
CA ASN A 140 -4.36 -13.28 0.32
C ASN A 140 -4.92 -14.41 -0.56
N PRO A 141 -6.08 -14.22 -1.21
CA PRO A 141 -6.72 -15.22 -2.06
C PRO A 141 -5.94 -15.64 -3.32
N PHE A 142 -4.78 -15.04 -3.58
CA PHE A 142 -3.90 -15.38 -4.70
C PHE A 142 -2.63 -16.11 -4.27
N PHE A 143 -2.30 -16.10 -2.97
CA PHE A 143 -1.16 -16.82 -2.41
C PHE A 143 -1.55 -18.27 -2.11
N SER A 144 -0.75 -19.25 -2.55
CA SER A 144 -0.97 -20.66 -2.26
C SER A 144 0.11 -21.18 -1.29
N PRO A 145 -0.16 -21.23 0.03
CA PRO A 145 0.80 -21.71 1.03
C PRO A 145 1.08 -23.22 0.95
N SER A 146 0.15 -24.02 0.42
CA SER A 146 0.25 -25.47 0.30
C SER A 146 -0.35 -25.98 -1.01
N THR A 147 -0.29 -27.30 -1.21
CA THR A 147 -0.99 -27.99 -2.32
C THR A 147 -2.50 -27.90 -2.23
N ASP A 148 -3.03 -27.56 -1.06
CA ASP A 148 -4.47 -27.49 -0.81
C ASP A 148 -5.05 -26.26 -1.49
N GLY A 149 -4.21 -25.27 -1.84
CA GLY A 149 -4.45 -24.14 -2.77
C GLY A 149 -4.35 -22.76 -2.10
N HIS A 150 -5.14 -21.78 -2.56
CA HIS A 150 -5.06 -20.38 -2.11
C HIS A 150 -5.48 -20.13 -0.65
N GLU A 151 -4.77 -19.26 0.05
CA GLU A 151 -5.09 -18.82 1.41
C GLU A 151 -6.53 -18.27 1.54
N GLN A 152 -7.26 -18.73 2.55
CA GLN A 152 -8.66 -18.40 2.83
C GLN A 152 -8.86 -17.73 4.20
N CYS A 153 -7.92 -17.95 5.11
CA CYS A 153 -7.91 -17.48 6.48
C CYS A 153 -6.46 -17.32 6.92
N ASP A 154 -6.21 -16.68 8.06
CA ASP A 154 -4.86 -16.50 8.59
C ASP A 154 -4.80 -16.80 10.10
N PRO A 155 -3.99 -17.77 10.56
CA PRO A 155 -3.78 -18.04 11.98
C PRO A 155 -3.14 -16.84 12.71
N PRO A 156 -3.63 -16.46 13.90
CA PRO A 156 -3.96 -17.39 14.95
C PRO A 156 -5.44 -17.34 15.35
N ASP A 157 -6.37 -17.23 14.40
CA ASP A 157 -7.81 -17.30 14.66
C ASP A 157 -8.20 -18.71 15.15
N LYS A 158 -7.80 -19.03 16.38
CA LYS A 158 -7.96 -20.32 17.08
C LYS A 158 -9.42 -20.74 17.24
N ASP A 159 -10.35 -19.81 17.06
CA ASP A 159 -11.78 -20.02 17.27
C ASP A 159 -12.57 -20.16 15.95
N ASN A 160 -11.93 -20.01 14.78
CA ASN A 160 -12.62 -20.00 13.47
C ASN A 160 -12.19 -21.11 12.50
N GLY A 161 -11.46 -22.14 12.97
CA GLY A 161 -11.08 -23.27 12.12
C GLY A 161 -10.19 -22.84 10.96
N CYS A 162 -9.02 -22.29 11.25
CA CYS A 162 -8.01 -22.01 10.23
C CYS A 162 -6.81 -22.94 10.43
N SER A 163 -6.50 -23.70 9.38
CA SER A 163 -5.43 -24.69 9.34
C SER A 163 -4.04 -24.05 9.45
N ASP A 164 -3.02 -24.84 9.78
CA ASP A 164 -1.62 -24.44 9.66
C ASP A 164 -1.20 -24.19 8.19
N SER A 165 -2.02 -24.61 7.23
CA SER A 165 -1.90 -24.31 5.80
C SER A 165 -2.80 -23.17 5.34
N CYS A 166 -3.36 -22.36 6.26
CA CYS A 166 -4.21 -21.20 5.97
C CYS A 166 -5.42 -21.51 5.08
N ARG A 167 -5.98 -22.69 5.27
CA ARG A 167 -7.26 -23.12 4.72
C ARG A 167 -8.29 -23.16 5.82
N LEU A 168 -9.55 -22.88 5.46
CA LEU A 168 -10.63 -23.04 6.41
C LEU A 168 -10.86 -24.54 6.67
N GLU A 169 -10.79 -24.90 7.94
CA GLU A 169 -11.15 -26.20 8.50
C GLU A 169 -12.69 -26.26 8.50
N HIS A 170 -13.22 -26.76 7.38
CA HIS A 170 -14.65 -26.77 7.09
C HIS A 170 -15.02 -28.11 6.50
N CYS A 171 -16.10 -28.66 7.05
CA CYS A 171 -16.58 -29.94 6.59
C CYS A 171 -16.83 -29.94 5.09
N GLY A 172 -16.14 -30.82 4.40
CA GLY A 172 -16.25 -31.02 2.99
C GLY A 172 -15.21 -30.32 2.14
N ASN A 173 -14.11 -29.88 2.73
CA ASN A 173 -12.96 -29.36 2.01
C ASN A 173 -12.03 -30.48 1.49
N GLY A 174 -12.32 -31.74 1.83
CA GLY A 174 -11.57 -32.93 1.42
C GLY A 174 -10.40 -33.28 2.34
N HIS A 175 -10.29 -32.65 3.50
CA HIS A 175 -9.28 -32.89 4.52
C HIS A 175 -9.94 -33.14 5.86
N THR A 176 -9.47 -34.15 6.61
CA THR A 176 -9.94 -34.35 7.98
C THR A 176 -9.14 -33.47 8.92
N ASP A 177 -9.85 -32.57 9.60
CA ASP A 177 -9.35 -31.39 10.28
C ASP A 177 -9.61 -31.43 11.82
N PRO A 178 -8.76 -32.10 12.63
CA PRO A 178 -9.01 -32.34 14.06
C PRO A 178 -8.59 -31.12 14.93
N PRO A 179 -9.31 -30.82 16.03
CA PRO A 179 -10.35 -31.63 16.68
C PRO A 179 -11.78 -31.37 16.19
N GLY A 180 -11.97 -30.52 15.17
CA GLY A 180 -13.29 -30.10 14.68
C GLY A 180 -14.00 -31.16 13.84
N GLU A 181 -13.24 -31.95 13.08
CA GLU A 181 -13.74 -32.96 12.15
C GLU A 181 -13.20 -34.36 12.49
N GLU A 182 -14.07 -35.36 12.38
CA GLU A 182 -13.72 -36.78 12.56
C GLU A 182 -13.46 -37.47 11.21
N CYS A 183 -14.03 -36.94 10.13
CA CYS A 183 -13.95 -37.41 8.75
C CYS A 183 -14.21 -36.24 7.80
N ASP A 184 -13.87 -36.36 6.51
CA ASP A 184 -14.31 -35.41 5.48
C ASP A 184 -14.51 -36.16 4.15
N GLU A 185 -15.78 -36.35 3.75
CA GLU A 185 -16.17 -36.95 2.46
C GLU A 185 -16.85 -35.92 1.54
N GLY A 186 -16.43 -34.65 1.62
CA GLY A 186 -16.97 -33.56 0.80
C GLY A 186 -18.16 -32.82 1.44
N PRO A 187 -18.63 -31.73 0.82
CA PRO A 187 -19.52 -30.73 1.46
C PRO A 187 -20.96 -31.21 1.68
N SER A 188 -21.26 -32.45 1.32
CA SER A 188 -22.54 -33.10 1.57
C SER A 188 -22.40 -34.34 2.46
N GLY A 189 -21.20 -34.61 2.96
CA GLY A 189 -20.86 -35.89 3.56
C GLY A 189 -20.85 -37.02 2.54
N GLY A 190 -20.69 -38.24 3.05
CA GLY A 190 -20.71 -39.48 2.30
C GLY A 190 -21.17 -40.65 3.17
N PRO A 191 -21.05 -41.90 2.69
CA PRO A 191 -21.60 -43.08 3.37
C PRO A 191 -21.06 -43.31 4.79
N HIS A 192 -19.92 -42.71 5.15
CA HIS A 192 -19.31 -42.89 6.48
C HIS A 192 -19.12 -41.57 7.22
N CYS A 193 -19.53 -40.43 6.63
CA CYS A 193 -19.27 -39.11 7.14
C CYS A 193 -20.46 -38.18 6.94
N SER A 194 -20.94 -37.53 8.01
CA SER A 194 -22.04 -36.58 7.92
C SER A 194 -21.63 -35.29 7.19
N ALA A 195 -22.62 -34.47 6.79
CA ALA A 195 -22.37 -33.13 6.26
C ALA A 195 -21.81 -32.14 7.31
N ASP A 196 -21.76 -32.56 8.58
CA ASP A 196 -21.12 -31.85 9.69
C ASP A 196 -19.79 -32.52 10.10
N CYS A 197 -19.27 -33.44 9.28
CA CYS A 197 -17.97 -34.11 9.41
C CYS A 197 -17.78 -34.88 10.71
N ARG A 198 -18.88 -35.55 11.09
CA ARG A 198 -18.95 -36.53 12.18
C ARG A 198 -19.10 -37.91 11.56
N PHE A 199 -18.52 -38.93 12.19
CA PHE A 199 -18.75 -40.30 11.72
C PHE A 199 -20.23 -40.67 11.87
N LEU A 200 -20.78 -41.28 10.81
CA LEU A 200 -22.09 -41.91 10.87
C LEU A 200 -21.93 -43.23 11.64
N THR A 201 -22.34 -43.28 12.90
CA THR A 201 -22.09 -44.45 13.77
C THR A 201 -23.24 -44.64 14.75
N CYS A 202 -23.83 -45.83 14.71
CA CYS A 202 -24.86 -46.25 15.64
C CYS A 202 -24.40 -46.12 17.10
N GLY A 203 -25.27 -45.54 17.91
CA GLY A 203 -25.07 -45.31 19.33
C GLY A 203 -24.45 -43.96 19.66
N ASN A 204 -24.38 -43.03 18.71
CA ASN A 204 -23.91 -41.66 18.94
C ASN A 204 -25.03 -40.73 19.47
N GLY A 205 -26.27 -41.19 19.49
CA GLY A 205 -27.44 -40.47 19.97
C GLY A 205 -28.20 -39.67 18.93
N ILE A 206 -27.86 -39.84 17.65
CA ILE A 206 -28.45 -39.17 16.49
C ILE A 206 -28.81 -40.27 15.50
N VAL A 207 -30.02 -40.23 14.95
CA VAL A 207 -30.39 -41.16 13.86
C VAL A 207 -29.77 -40.64 12.58
N ASP A 208 -28.67 -41.26 12.17
CA ASP A 208 -27.89 -40.86 10.99
C ASP A 208 -28.54 -41.33 9.67
N PRO A 209 -28.21 -40.73 8.51
CA PRO A 209 -28.71 -41.20 7.22
C PRO A 209 -28.32 -42.66 6.95
N GLY A 210 -29.32 -43.53 6.89
CA GLY A 210 -29.17 -44.98 6.79
C GLY A 210 -29.80 -45.67 7.99
N GLU A 211 -29.55 -45.16 9.18
CA GLU A 211 -30.02 -45.77 10.42
C GLU A 211 -31.54 -45.69 10.56
N GLU A 212 -32.16 -46.81 10.96
CA GLU A 212 -33.58 -46.83 11.29
C GLU A 212 -33.84 -46.28 12.71
N CYS A 213 -32.82 -46.32 13.58
CA CYS A 213 -32.87 -45.89 14.97
C CYS A 213 -31.45 -45.66 15.52
N ASP A 214 -31.34 -44.86 16.59
CA ASP A 214 -30.15 -44.73 17.42
C ASP A 214 -30.61 -44.58 18.88
N ASP A 215 -30.11 -45.43 19.76
CA ASP A 215 -30.45 -45.46 21.18
C ASP A 215 -29.25 -45.20 22.11
N ARG A 216 -28.21 -44.54 21.59
CA ARG A 216 -26.97 -44.14 22.28
C ARG A 216 -26.10 -45.30 22.73
N ASN A 217 -26.29 -46.50 22.18
CA ASN A 217 -25.42 -47.63 22.44
C ASN A 217 -25.28 -48.56 21.21
N THR A 218 -24.43 -49.57 21.30
CA THR A 218 -24.15 -50.53 20.21
C THR A 218 -24.50 -51.97 20.58
N ARG A 219 -25.41 -52.16 21.55
CA ARG A 219 -25.80 -53.49 22.02
C ARG A 219 -26.97 -54.01 21.21
N ASP A 220 -26.85 -55.25 20.76
CA ASP A 220 -27.89 -55.93 19.99
C ASP A 220 -28.91 -56.67 20.87
N ASP A 221 -28.99 -56.35 22.16
CA ASP A 221 -29.92 -56.99 23.12
C ASP A 221 -31.21 -56.18 23.37
N ASP A 222 -31.39 -55.07 22.65
CA ASP A 222 -32.57 -54.23 22.68
C ASP A 222 -33.25 -54.15 21.30
N SER A 223 -34.11 -53.15 21.12
CA SER A 223 -34.91 -52.99 19.89
C SER A 223 -34.19 -52.18 18.80
N CYS A 224 -32.99 -51.67 19.07
CA CYS A 224 -32.20 -50.89 18.13
C CYS A 224 -30.82 -51.56 17.90
N LEU A 225 -30.76 -52.45 16.90
CA LEU A 225 -29.57 -53.23 16.63
C LEU A 225 -28.47 -52.38 15.97
N SER A 226 -27.21 -52.63 16.34
CA SER A 226 -26.01 -51.97 15.80
C SER A 226 -25.75 -52.22 14.30
N SER A 227 -26.51 -53.13 13.70
CA SER A 227 -26.45 -53.49 12.27
C SER A 227 -27.65 -52.98 11.46
N ASN A 228 -28.58 -52.26 12.09
CA ASN A 228 -29.75 -51.69 11.43
C ASN A 228 -29.42 -50.28 10.89
N THR A 229 -28.40 -50.26 10.03
CA THR A 229 -27.88 -49.11 9.26
C THR A 229 -28.64 -48.88 7.97
#